data_AF-A0A368P3R1-F1
#
_entry.id   AF-A0A368P3R1-F1
#
_cell.length_a   1.000
_cell.length_b   1.000
_cell.length_c   1.000
_cell.angle_alpha   90.00
_cell.angle_beta   90.00
_cell.angle_gamma   90.00
#
_symmetry.space_group_name_H-M   'P 1'
#
loop_
_entity.id
_entity.type
_entity.pdbx_description
1 polymer ?
#
loop_
_entity_poly.entity_id
_entity_poly.type
_entity_poly.pdbx_seq_one_letter_code
_entity_poly.pdbx_strand_id
1 'polypeptide(L)'
;MLNHATNHIQKRCAQSEKNLMNRIFIILMTLLCSVSSCKVSEKIAENISCDGNIEIQYDRTKLFGNDNPKADKKLDAFQVIFLSDFDENIKAYVNDKLVFNEFVKIGANSHSIENTFGYNYKSDLKTPILKVESIEKGTCFDIEINKNYKVIYLFIDKNGKWIVRFSNEYYLI
;
A
#
# COMPACT_ATOMS: atom_id res chain seq x y z
N MET A 1 65.15 14.40 35.62
CA MET A 1 64.06 13.40 35.81
C MET A 1 62.64 13.92 35.53
N LEU A 2 62.40 15.24 35.38
CA LEU A 2 61.05 15.78 35.08
C LEU A 2 60.49 15.44 33.67
N ASN A 3 61.33 15.21 32.67
CA ASN A 3 60.89 15.05 31.27
C ASN A 3 60.22 13.70 30.95
N HIS A 4 60.32 12.70 31.84
CA HIS A 4 59.74 11.38 31.60
C HIS A 4 58.27 11.30 32.08
N ALA A 5 57.91 12.07 33.12
CA ALA A 5 56.55 12.08 33.66
C ALA A 5 55.57 12.88 32.77
N THR A 6 56.03 13.98 32.15
CA THR A 6 55.23 14.82 31.26
C THR A 6 54.79 14.08 29.99
N ASN A 7 55.69 13.30 29.36
CA ASN A 7 55.36 12.48 28.19
C ASN A 7 54.31 11.40 28.47
N HIS A 8 54.27 10.86 29.69
CA HIS A 8 53.33 9.80 30.04
C HIS A 8 51.91 10.33 30.33
N ILE A 9 51.79 11.57 30.82
CA ILE A 9 50.51 12.26 31.04
C ILE A 9 49.92 12.73 29.71
N GLN A 10 50.74 13.30 28.83
CA GLN A 10 50.30 13.81 27.52
C GLN A 10 49.74 12.69 26.61
N LYS A 11 50.34 11.49 26.67
CA LYS A 11 49.81 10.30 25.97
C LYS A 11 48.47 9.81 26.52
N ARG A 12 48.21 9.93 27.83
CA ARG A 12 46.93 9.51 28.43
C ARG A 12 45.79 10.46 28.08
N CYS A 13 46.04 11.77 28.02
CA CYS A 13 45.05 12.77 27.59
C CYS A 13 44.65 12.56 26.11
N ALA A 14 45.63 12.41 25.22
CA ALA A 14 45.36 12.16 23.80
C ALA A 14 44.63 10.82 23.54
N GLN A 15 44.88 9.79 24.36
CA GLN A 15 44.15 8.52 24.27
C GLN A 15 42.72 8.64 24.80
N SER A 16 42.49 9.44 25.85
CA SER A 16 41.16 9.74 26.39
C SER A 16 40.29 10.51 25.38
N GLU A 17 40.86 11.52 24.72
CA GLU A 17 40.19 12.31 23.70
C GLU A 17 39.80 11.48 22.46
N LYS A 18 40.70 10.58 22.02
CA LYS A 18 40.39 9.63 20.92
C LYS A 18 39.23 8.71 21.28
N ASN A 19 39.19 8.19 22.51
CA ASN A 19 38.11 7.32 22.95
C ASN A 19 36.77 8.06 23.10
N LEU A 20 36.80 9.34 23.49
CA LEU A 20 35.61 10.20 23.56
C LEU A 20 35.08 10.52 22.16
N MET A 21 35.94 10.93 21.22
CA MET A 21 35.57 11.16 19.83
C MET A 21 35.00 9.90 19.16
N ASN A 22 35.57 8.72 19.43
CA ASN A 22 35.10 7.47 18.85
C ASN A 22 33.71 7.08 19.40
N ARG A 23 33.43 7.36 20.68
CA ARG A 23 32.09 7.17 21.27
C ARG A 23 31.05 8.12 20.67
N ILE A 24 31.41 9.39 20.47
CA ILE A 24 30.54 10.38 19.83
C ILE A 24 30.23 9.95 18.39
N PHE A 25 31.23 9.46 17.65
CA PHE A 25 31.05 8.99 16.27
C PHE A 25 30.11 7.78 16.18
N ILE A 26 30.22 6.81 17.11
CA ILE A 26 29.32 5.64 17.17
C ILE A 26 27.88 6.07 17.47
N ILE A 27 27.68 7.02 18.40
CA ILE A 27 26.34 7.56 18.72
C ILE A 27 25.74 8.31 17.52
N LEU A 28 26.55 9.06 16.77
CA LEU A 28 26.10 9.77 15.58
C LEU A 28 25.66 8.80 14.47
N MET A 29 26.43 7.71 14.27
CA MET A 29 26.12 6.68 13.28
C MET A 29 24.87 5.88 13.63
N THR A 30 24.63 5.57 14.91
CA THR A 30 23.38 4.89 15.30
C THR A 30 22.15 5.79 15.18
N LEU A 31 22.29 7.11 15.36
CA LEU A 31 21.20 8.08 15.15
C LEU A 31 20.82 8.23 13.67
N LEU A 32 21.77 8.10 12.75
CA LEU A 32 21.52 8.20 11.31
C LEU A 32 20.81 6.97 10.73
N CYS A 33 20.96 5.80 11.35
CA CYS A 33 20.31 4.56 10.91
C CYS A 33 18.83 4.44 11.34
N SER A 34 18.34 5.26 12.28
CA SER A 34 16.96 5.16 12.78
C SER A 34 15.91 5.86 11.91
N VAL A 35 16.32 6.66 10.92
CA VAL A 35 15.41 7.35 9.99
C VAL A 35 15.10 6.56 8.71
N SER A 36 15.76 5.42 8.47
CA SER A 36 15.46 4.53 7.34
C SER A 36 14.39 3.49 7.69
N SER A 37 13.29 3.93 8.30
CA SER A 37 12.09 3.09 8.39
C SER A 37 11.41 3.12 7.03
N CYS A 38 11.35 1.98 6.35
CA CYS A 38 10.62 1.78 5.10
C CYS A 38 9.13 2.07 5.33
N LYS A 39 8.73 3.34 5.23
CA LYS A 39 7.31 3.70 5.22
C LYS A 39 6.72 3.26 3.89
N VAL A 40 5.84 2.27 3.93
CA VAL A 40 4.80 2.13 2.91
C VAL A 40 4.13 3.50 2.82
N SER A 41 4.10 4.07 1.61
CA SER A 41 3.45 5.36 1.38
C SER A 41 1.96 5.14 1.42
N GLU A 42 1.40 5.03 2.63
CA GLU A 42 -0.04 5.14 2.87
C GLU A 42 -0.45 6.55 2.47
N LYS A 43 -1.05 6.68 1.29
CA LYS A 43 -1.82 7.88 0.97
C LYS A 43 -3.20 7.64 1.54
N ILE A 44 -3.52 8.35 2.62
CA ILE A 44 -4.92 8.52 3.04
C ILE A 44 -5.57 9.29 1.89
N ALA A 45 -6.32 8.58 1.06
CA ALA A 45 -7.21 9.22 0.11
C ALA A 45 -8.54 9.43 0.83
N GLU A 46 -9.10 10.62 0.66
CA GLU A 46 -10.42 10.93 1.19
C GLU A 46 -11.47 10.35 0.23
N ASN A 47 -12.52 9.76 0.79
CA ASN A 47 -13.71 9.44 0.01
C ASN A 47 -14.32 10.72 -0.56
N ILE A 48 -14.92 10.62 -1.74
CA ILE A 48 -15.55 11.76 -2.41
C ILE A 48 -16.92 12.04 -1.78
N SER A 49 -17.70 11.00 -1.49
CA SER A 49 -19.05 11.10 -0.93
C SER A 49 -19.36 10.08 0.16
N CYS A 50 -18.56 9.02 0.32
CA CYS A 50 -18.78 8.02 1.36
C CYS A 50 -18.19 8.42 2.71
N ASP A 51 -18.96 8.29 3.80
CA ASP A 51 -18.46 8.49 5.18
C ASP A 51 -17.55 7.34 5.69
N GLY A 52 -17.20 6.39 4.81
CA GLY A 52 -16.38 5.24 5.16
C GLY A 52 -14.91 5.58 5.44
N ASN A 53 -14.21 4.66 6.11
CA ASN A 53 -12.75 4.71 6.19
C ASN A 53 -12.16 3.83 5.09
N ILE A 54 -11.34 4.43 4.24
CA ILE A 54 -10.62 3.75 3.15
C ILE A 54 -9.11 3.80 3.37
N GLU A 55 -8.45 2.69 3.09
CA GLU A 55 -7.00 2.60 2.96
C GLU A 55 -6.64 2.29 1.52
N ILE A 56 -5.86 3.16 0.88
CA ILE A 56 -5.36 2.93 -0.47
C ILE A 56 -3.91 2.46 -0.43
N GLN A 57 -3.68 1.30 -1.03
CA GLN A 57 -2.36 0.70 -1.19
C GLN A 57 -1.98 0.67 -2.67
N TYR A 58 -0.68 0.82 -2.94
CA TYR A 58 -0.13 0.77 -4.29
C TYR A 58 1.02 -0.23 -4.32
N ASP A 59 0.89 -1.27 -5.15
CA ASP A 59 2.00 -2.17 -5.37
C ASP A 59 3.06 -1.48 -6.21
N ARG A 60 4.25 -1.33 -5.62
CA ARG A 60 5.43 -0.90 -6.36
C ARG A 60 5.99 -2.12 -7.06
N THR A 61 6.09 -2.05 -8.38
CA THR A 61 6.70 -3.12 -9.18
C THR A 61 8.11 -3.37 -8.64
N LYS A 62 8.37 -4.56 -8.07
CA LYS A 62 9.73 -4.93 -7.72
C LYS A 62 10.52 -5.10 -9.02
N LEU A 63 11.69 -4.47 -9.11
CA LEU A 63 12.57 -4.54 -10.28
C LEU A 63 13.05 -5.97 -10.56
N PHE A 64 12.95 -6.88 -9.58
CA PHE A 64 13.37 -8.27 -9.69
C PHE A 64 12.43 -9.19 -8.89
N GLY A 65 12.02 -10.31 -9.49
CA GLY A 65 11.58 -11.51 -8.78
C GLY A 65 10.08 -11.71 -8.56
N ASN A 66 9.24 -11.65 -9.60
CA ASN A 66 7.93 -12.32 -9.56
C ASN A 66 7.54 -12.81 -10.95
N ASP A 67 7.22 -14.10 -11.06
CA ASP A 67 6.72 -14.78 -12.27
C ASP A 67 5.20 -14.54 -12.50
N ASN A 68 4.59 -13.68 -11.68
CA ASN A 68 3.18 -13.37 -11.78
C ASN A 68 2.86 -12.70 -13.13
N PRO A 69 1.76 -13.11 -13.79
CA PRO A 69 1.26 -12.44 -14.99
C PRO A 69 1.02 -10.96 -14.74
N LYS A 70 1.34 -10.16 -15.76
CA LYS A 70 1.26 -8.70 -15.71
C LYS A 70 0.13 -8.21 -16.59
N ALA A 71 -0.65 -7.27 -16.06
CA ALA A 71 -1.66 -6.58 -16.84
C ALA A 71 -1.02 -5.64 -17.88
N ASP A 72 -1.65 -5.51 -19.04
CA ASP A 72 -1.20 -4.57 -20.06
C ASP A 72 -1.50 -3.13 -19.62
N LYS A 73 -0.43 -2.39 -19.29
CA LYS A 73 -0.49 -1.00 -18.82
C LYS A 73 -1.09 -0.04 -19.85
N LYS A 74 -1.16 -0.40 -21.13
CA LYS A 74 -1.76 0.42 -22.19
C LYS A 74 -3.28 0.28 -22.29
N LEU A 75 -3.89 -0.67 -21.58
CA LEU A 75 -5.34 -0.85 -21.60
C LEU A 75 -6.06 0.33 -20.93
N ASP A 76 -7.04 0.90 -21.60
CA ASP A 76 -8.00 1.85 -21.01
C ASP A 76 -9.11 1.10 -20.26
N ALA A 77 -8.70 0.17 -19.40
CA ALA A 77 -9.60 -0.64 -18.59
C ALA A 77 -8.98 -0.95 -17.23
N PHE A 78 -9.80 -1.34 -16.27
CA PHE A 78 -9.38 -1.96 -15.03
C PHE A 78 -10.25 -3.17 -14.72
N GLN A 79 -9.72 -4.08 -13.89
CA GLN A 79 -10.45 -5.19 -13.31
C GLN A 79 -10.41 -5.06 -11.79
N VAL A 80 -11.57 -5.23 -11.16
CA VAL A 80 -11.73 -5.33 -9.71
C VAL A 80 -11.83 -6.79 -9.32
N ILE A 81 -11.03 -7.18 -8.34
CA ILE A 81 -10.97 -8.54 -7.79
C ILE A 81 -11.27 -8.46 -6.29
N PHE A 82 -12.35 -9.12 -5.87
CA PHE A 82 -12.64 -9.32 -4.45
C PHE A 82 -11.74 -10.43 -3.91
N LEU A 83 -11.17 -10.21 -2.73
CA LEU A 83 -10.29 -11.18 -2.07
C LEU A 83 -10.99 -11.86 -0.90
N SER A 84 -10.26 -12.36 0.09
CA SER A 84 -10.82 -13.12 1.20
C SER A 84 -11.80 -12.33 2.05
N ASP A 85 -12.64 -13.06 2.78
CA ASP A 85 -13.51 -12.56 3.86
C ASP A 85 -14.69 -11.69 3.39
N PHE A 86 -15.22 -12.00 2.20
CA PHE A 86 -16.51 -11.49 1.73
C PHE A 86 -17.63 -12.50 2.00
N ASP A 87 -18.74 -12.02 2.54
CA ASP A 87 -20.03 -12.73 2.65
C ASP A 87 -21.15 -11.68 2.59
N GLU A 88 -21.21 -10.94 1.48
CA GLU A 88 -21.91 -9.66 1.39
C GLU A 88 -22.56 -9.48 0.00
N ASN A 89 -23.72 -8.82 -0.07
CA ASN A 89 -24.24 -8.24 -1.30
C ASN A 89 -23.45 -6.96 -1.61
N ILE A 90 -22.81 -6.96 -2.78
CA ILE A 90 -21.96 -5.85 -3.22
C ILE A 90 -22.60 -5.16 -4.43
N LYS A 91 -22.69 -3.84 -4.36
CA LYS A 91 -22.98 -2.99 -5.52
C LYS A 91 -21.76 -2.18 -5.88
N ALA A 92 -21.40 -2.16 -7.15
CA ALA A 92 -20.37 -1.27 -7.65
C ALA A 92 -20.89 -0.39 -8.78
N TYR A 93 -20.42 0.86 -8.77
CA TYR A 93 -20.75 1.88 -9.74
C TYR A 93 -19.48 2.48 -10.30
N VAL A 94 -19.50 2.81 -11.58
CA VAL A 94 -18.44 3.59 -12.22
C VAL A 94 -19.08 4.78 -12.91
N ASN A 95 -18.68 5.99 -12.51
CA ASN A 95 -19.31 7.24 -12.95
C ASN A 95 -20.84 7.19 -12.75
N ASP A 96 -21.28 6.82 -11.54
CA ASP A 96 -22.68 6.66 -11.13
C ASP A 96 -23.48 5.58 -11.89
N LYS A 97 -22.87 4.85 -12.84
CA LYS A 97 -23.50 3.73 -13.53
C LYS A 97 -23.24 2.43 -12.78
N LEU A 98 -24.30 1.69 -12.45
CA LEU A 98 -24.19 0.35 -11.86
C LEU A 98 -23.48 -0.61 -12.84
N VAL A 99 -22.39 -1.23 -12.39
CA VAL A 99 -21.59 -2.19 -13.18
C VAL A 99 -21.49 -3.57 -12.53
N PHE A 100 -21.82 -3.69 -11.25
CA PHE A 100 -21.79 -4.95 -10.51
C PHE A 100 -22.88 -4.93 -9.42
N ASN A 101 -23.60 -6.03 -9.26
CA ASN A 101 -24.65 -6.20 -8.25
C ASN A 101 -24.85 -7.69 -7.96
N GLU A 102 -23.97 -8.27 -7.15
CA GLU A 102 -23.96 -9.70 -6.85
C GLU A 102 -23.63 -9.96 -5.39
N PHE A 103 -24.00 -11.15 -4.93
CA PHE A 103 -23.59 -11.66 -3.63
C PHE A 103 -22.19 -12.27 -3.73
N VAL A 104 -21.22 -11.66 -3.05
CA VAL A 104 -19.82 -12.08 -3.06
C VAL A 104 -19.56 -12.92 -1.81
N LYS A 105 -19.23 -14.19 -2.03
CA LYS A 105 -18.86 -15.12 -0.97
C LYS A 105 -17.47 -15.70 -1.19
N ILE A 106 -16.51 -15.27 -0.37
CA ILE A 106 -15.10 -15.68 -0.43
C ILE A 106 -14.63 -15.98 0.98
N GLY A 107 -14.35 -17.26 1.28
CA GLY A 107 -13.85 -17.67 2.59
C GLY A 107 -12.42 -17.18 2.85
N ALA A 108 -12.00 -17.20 4.12
CA ALA A 108 -10.69 -16.71 4.59
C ALA A 108 -9.46 -17.26 3.84
N ASN A 109 -9.55 -18.49 3.31
CA ASN A 109 -8.47 -19.17 2.59
C ASN A 109 -8.77 -19.37 1.09
N SER A 110 -9.77 -18.66 0.56
CA SER A 110 -10.16 -18.79 -0.84
C SER A 110 -9.38 -17.79 -1.70
N HIS A 111 -8.82 -18.30 -2.79
CA HIS A 111 -8.19 -17.53 -3.86
C HIS A 111 -9.09 -17.43 -5.10
N SER A 112 -10.41 -17.56 -4.92
CA SER A 112 -11.38 -17.51 -6.02
C SER A 112 -11.37 -16.14 -6.70
N ILE A 113 -11.36 -16.18 -8.03
CA ILE A 113 -11.51 -15.02 -8.92
C ILE A 113 -12.87 -15.03 -9.63
N GLU A 114 -13.83 -15.81 -9.13
CA GLU A 114 -15.15 -15.95 -9.78
C GLU A 114 -15.97 -14.66 -9.66
N ASN A 115 -15.84 -13.96 -8.52
CA ASN A 115 -16.51 -12.69 -8.29
C ASN A 115 -15.55 -11.56 -8.66
N THR A 116 -15.55 -11.15 -9.93
CA THR A 116 -14.77 -10.01 -10.42
C THR A 116 -15.58 -9.20 -11.41
N PHE A 117 -15.25 -7.92 -11.57
CA PHE A 117 -15.83 -7.13 -12.65
C PHE A 117 -14.79 -6.24 -13.30
N GLY A 118 -15.00 -5.94 -14.57
CA GLY A 118 -14.13 -5.06 -15.35
C GLY A 118 -14.88 -3.83 -15.82
N TYR A 119 -14.13 -2.76 -16.06
CA TYR A 119 -14.67 -1.56 -16.69
C TYR A 119 -13.69 -1.03 -17.74
N ASN A 120 -14.21 -0.79 -18.94
CA ASN A 120 -13.48 -0.15 -20.04
C ASN A 120 -13.87 1.32 -20.10
N TYR A 121 -12.92 2.20 -19.83
CA TYR A 121 -13.09 3.64 -19.76
C TYR A 121 -12.54 4.37 -20.99
N LYS A 122 -12.30 3.66 -22.10
CA LYS A 122 -11.78 4.26 -23.34
C LYS A 122 -12.67 5.38 -23.89
N SER A 123 -13.99 5.27 -23.72
CA SER A 123 -14.97 6.26 -24.16
C SER A 123 -15.20 7.40 -23.15
N ASP A 124 -14.62 7.31 -21.97
CA ASP A 124 -14.92 8.25 -20.89
C ASP A 124 -14.15 9.55 -21.07
N LEU A 125 -14.84 10.67 -20.90
CA LEU A 125 -14.25 12.01 -21.03
C LEU A 125 -13.40 12.40 -19.80
N LYS A 126 -13.65 11.77 -18.65
CA LYS A 126 -12.99 12.04 -17.37
C LYS A 126 -12.40 10.75 -16.81
N THR A 127 -11.52 10.87 -15.81
CA THR A 127 -11.09 9.70 -15.06
C THR A 127 -12.28 9.05 -14.37
N PRO A 128 -12.43 7.72 -14.44
CA PRO A 128 -13.53 7.04 -13.78
C PRO A 128 -13.49 7.20 -12.26
N ILE A 129 -14.65 7.41 -11.67
CA ILE A 129 -14.86 7.29 -10.22
C ILE A 129 -15.46 5.92 -9.96
N LEU A 130 -14.77 5.10 -9.19
CA LEU A 130 -15.26 3.81 -8.71
C LEU A 130 -15.89 3.99 -7.33
N LYS A 131 -17.15 3.59 -7.21
CA LYS A 131 -17.86 3.49 -5.94
C LYS A 131 -18.25 2.05 -5.67
N VAL A 132 -18.05 1.56 -4.45
CA VAL A 132 -18.47 0.22 -4.03
C VAL A 132 -19.21 0.31 -2.69
N GLU A 133 -20.31 -0.42 -2.59
CA GLU A 133 -21.20 -0.47 -1.43
C GLU A 133 -21.32 -1.93 -0.96
N SER A 134 -21.15 -2.15 0.34
CA SER A 134 -21.59 -3.38 1.03
C SER A 134 -22.96 -3.09 1.64
N ILE A 135 -23.95 -3.89 1.27
CA ILE A 135 -25.35 -3.67 1.69
C ILE A 135 -25.55 -4.08 3.14
N GLU A 136 -24.99 -5.20 3.58
CA GLU A 136 -25.19 -5.74 4.92
C GLU A 136 -24.42 -4.94 5.98
N LYS A 137 -23.16 -4.54 5.72
CA LYS A 137 -22.42 -3.67 6.64
C LYS A 137 -22.81 -2.21 6.54
N GLY A 138 -23.55 -1.81 5.50
CA GLY A 138 -23.93 -0.41 5.27
C GLY A 138 -22.72 0.52 5.09
N THR A 139 -21.64 0.01 4.50
CA THR A 139 -20.40 0.77 4.29
C THR A 139 -20.15 0.96 2.79
N CYS A 140 -19.47 2.05 2.44
CA CYS A 140 -19.05 2.29 1.07
C CYS A 140 -17.73 3.03 1.00
N PHE A 141 -17.13 3.03 -0.20
CA PHE A 141 -16.08 3.94 -0.58
C PHE A 141 -16.32 4.47 -1.99
N ASP A 142 -15.73 5.62 -2.30
CA ASP A 142 -15.68 6.15 -3.65
C ASP A 142 -14.38 6.90 -3.93
N ILE A 143 -13.71 6.51 -5.03
CA ILE A 143 -12.37 7.00 -5.36
C ILE A 143 -12.22 7.22 -6.87
N GLU A 144 -11.36 8.18 -7.21
CA GLU A 144 -10.86 8.32 -8.58
C GLU A 144 -9.88 7.17 -8.90
N ILE A 145 -10.05 6.52 -10.04
CA ILE A 145 -9.19 5.42 -10.48
C ILE A 145 -7.81 5.94 -10.90
N ASN A 146 -6.75 5.34 -10.34
CA ASN A 146 -5.40 5.59 -10.83
C ASN A 146 -5.14 4.80 -12.13
N LYS A 147 -5.19 5.50 -13.28
CA LYS A 147 -5.02 4.91 -14.63
C LYS A 147 -3.69 4.18 -14.85
N ASN A 148 -2.68 4.36 -14.00
CA ASN A 148 -1.41 3.62 -14.09
C ASN A 148 -1.51 2.16 -13.63
N TYR A 149 -2.64 1.77 -13.04
CA TYR A 149 -2.90 0.44 -12.51
C TYR A 149 -4.13 -0.17 -13.17
N LYS A 150 -4.08 -1.48 -13.45
CA LYS A 150 -5.11 -2.20 -14.20
C LYS A 150 -5.84 -3.26 -13.39
N VAL A 151 -5.29 -3.61 -12.23
CA VAL A 151 -5.89 -4.54 -11.28
C VAL A 151 -6.14 -3.79 -9.98
N ILE A 152 -7.34 -3.95 -9.44
CA ILE A 152 -7.78 -3.36 -8.19
C ILE A 152 -8.25 -4.49 -7.30
N TYR A 153 -7.54 -4.72 -6.21
CA TYR A 153 -7.93 -5.69 -5.21
C TYR A 153 -8.73 -5.01 -4.10
N LEU A 154 -9.86 -5.60 -3.74
CA LEU A 154 -10.72 -5.10 -2.67
C LEU A 154 -10.74 -6.07 -1.50
N PHE A 155 -10.63 -5.47 -0.30
CA PHE A 155 -10.86 -6.14 0.97
C PHE A 155 -11.79 -5.26 1.82
N ILE A 156 -12.58 -5.92 2.65
CA ILE A 156 -13.31 -5.27 3.73
C ILE A 156 -12.94 -5.94 5.05
N ASP A 157 -12.42 -5.17 6.00
CA ASP A 157 -12.07 -5.75 7.30
C ASP A 157 -13.34 -6.03 8.15
N LYS A 158 -13.13 -6.66 9.30
CA LYS A 158 -14.19 -6.96 10.27
C LYS A 158 -14.89 -5.71 10.84
N ASN A 159 -14.25 -4.54 10.76
CA ASN A 159 -14.78 -3.26 11.25
C ASN A 159 -15.46 -2.46 10.12
N GLY A 160 -15.52 -2.99 8.90
CA GLY A 160 -16.09 -2.28 7.74
C GLY A 160 -15.13 -1.28 7.08
N LYS A 161 -13.83 -1.34 7.40
CA LYS A 161 -12.80 -0.55 6.72
C LYS A 161 -12.52 -1.15 5.35
N TRP A 162 -12.59 -0.34 4.31
CA TRP A 162 -12.24 -0.74 2.95
C TRP A 162 -10.75 -0.61 2.72
N ILE A 163 -10.15 -1.64 2.13
CA ILE A 163 -8.76 -1.60 1.65
C ILE A 163 -8.79 -1.79 0.15
N VAL A 164 -8.27 -0.80 -0.57
CA VAL A 164 -8.18 -0.80 -2.02
C VAL A 164 -6.73 -0.87 -2.43
N ARG A 165 -6.30 -1.97 -3.03
CA ARG A 165 -4.93 -2.17 -3.48
C ARG A 165 -4.84 -2.12 -5.00
N PHE A 166 -4.12 -1.13 -5.51
CA PHE A 166 -3.83 -0.97 -6.92
C PHE A 166 -2.59 -1.78 -7.32
N SER A 167 -2.72 -2.62 -8.34
CA SER A 167 -1.65 -3.46 -8.88
C SER A 167 -1.65 -3.54 -10.41
N ASN A 168 -0.54 -4.04 -10.95
CA ASN A 168 -0.41 -4.46 -12.35
C ASN A 168 0.03 -5.93 -12.45
N GLU A 169 0.01 -6.66 -11.32
CA GLU A 169 0.33 -8.08 -11.23
C GLU A 169 -0.90 -8.85 -10.75
N TYR A 170 -1.08 -10.06 -11.27
CA TYR A 170 -2.11 -10.99 -10.81
C TYR A 170 -1.53 -11.93 -9.74
N TYR A 171 -1.97 -11.80 -8.49
CA TYR A 171 -1.45 -12.60 -7.35
C TYR A 171 -2.15 -13.94 -7.11
N LEU A 172 -3.24 -14.24 -7.83
CA LEU A 172 -4.12 -15.38 -7.55
C LEU A 172 -4.13 -16.40 -8.70
N ILE A 173 -2.96 -16.93 -9.05
CA ILE A 173 -2.83 -18.00 -10.05
C ILE A 173 -2.15 -19.20 -9.41
#